data_AF-A0AAN1M4V8-F1
#
_entry.id   AF-A0AAN1M4V8-F1
#
_cell.length_a   1.000
_cell.length_b   1.000
_cell.length_c   1.000
_cell.angle_alpha   90.00
_cell.angle_beta   90.00
_cell.angle_gamma   90.00
#
_symmetry.space_group_name_H-M   'P 1'
#
loop_
_entity.id
_entity.type
_entity.pdbx_description
1 polymer ?
#
loop_
_entity_poly.entity_id
_entity_poly.type
_entity_poly.pdbx_seq_one_letter_code
_entity_poly.pdbx_strand_id
1 'polypeptide(L)' 'MRRVFNVGRRNAGRMAELLVDHGQAVITDLETGEILADQTLDATREYQYRKPTDSVNDAPRQM' A
#
# COMPACT_ATOMS: atom_id res chain seq x y z
N MET A 1 11.17 2.01 -15.10
CA MET A 1 10.67 1.05 -14.10
C MET A 1 9.48 1.67 -13.41
N ARG A 2 8.29 1.06 -13.48
CA ARG A 2 7.06 1.55 -12.83
C ARG A 2 6.86 0.76 -11.54
N ARG A 3 6.64 1.43 -10.40
CA ARG A 3 6.28 0.78 -9.13
C ARG A 3 4.81 1.03 -8.82
N VAL A 4 4.15 0.03 -8.24
CA VAL A 4 2.73 0.08 -7.87
C VAL A 4 2.61 -0.13 -6.36
N PHE A 5 1.97 0.82 -5.69
CA PHE A 5 1.72 0.80 -4.25
C PHE A 5 0.26 0.43 -3.99
N ASN A 6 0.03 -0.62 -3.20
CA ASN A 6 -1.32 -1.04 -2.83
C ASN A 6 -1.71 -0.37 -1.50
N VAL A 7 -2.60 0.62 -1.56
CA VAL A 7 -3.07 1.37 -0.39
C VAL A 7 -4.31 0.72 0.26
N GLY A 8 -4.93 -0.25 -0.40
CA GLY A 8 -6.11 -0.97 0.12
C GLY A 8 -7.43 -0.22 -0.10
N ARG A 9 -8.51 -0.97 -0.36
CA ARG A 9 -9.83 -0.42 -0.74
C ARG A 9 -10.43 0.50 0.33
N ARG A 10 -10.16 0.25 1.62
CA ARG A 10 -10.67 1.06 2.74
C ARG A 10 -10.24 2.53 2.70
N ASN A 11 -9.18 2.83 1.96
CA ASN A 11 -8.59 4.17 1.85
C ASN A 11 -9.07 4.91 0.58
N ALA A 12 -10.01 4.34 -0.18
CA ALA A 12 -10.54 4.97 -1.39
C ALA A 12 -11.19 6.33 -1.06
N GLY A 13 -10.84 7.36 -1.84
CA GLY A 13 -11.36 8.72 -1.67
C GLY A 13 -10.61 9.57 -0.63
N ARG A 14 -9.65 9.00 0.11
CA ARG A 14 -8.79 9.79 1.01
C ARG A 14 -7.73 10.53 0.21
N MET A 15 -7.41 11.76 0.64
CA MET A 15 -6.23 12.48 0.17
C MET A 15 -5.02 11.92 0.91
N ALA A 16 -3.93 11.67 0.17
CA ALA A 16 -2.75 11.05 0.71
C ALA A 16 -1.47 11.73 0.23
N GLU A 17 -0.47 11.75 1.09
CA GLU A 17 0.90 12.13 0.77
C GLU A 17 1.76 10.86 0.61
N LEU A 18 2.70 10.89 -0.34
CA LEU A 18 3.67 9.81 -0.56
C LEU A 18 5.08 10.32 -0.27
N LEU A 19 5.72 9.72 0.72
CA LEU A 19 7.14 9.90 1.01
C LEU A 19 7.93 8.71 0.48
N VAL A 20 9.00 8.97 -0.26
CA VAL A 20 9.98 7.96 -0.66
C VAL A 20 11.35 8.38 -0.15
N ASP A 21 11.92 7.58 0.75
CA ASP A 21 13.20 7.88 1.40
C ASP A 21 13.96 6.60 1.73
N HIS A 22 15.28 6.59 1.51
CA HIS A 22 16.20 5.47 1.84
C HIS A 22 15.68 4.04 1.56
N GLY A 23 14.97 3.84 0.44
CA GLY A 23 14.43 2.52 0.10
C GLY A 23 13.17 2.14 0.88
N GLN A 24 12.43 3.11 1.40
CA GLN A 24 11.09 2.97 1.95
C GLN A 24 10.14 3.90 1.20
N ALA A 25 8.89 3.49 1.12
CA ALA A 25 7.78 4.30 0.63
C ALA A 25 6.66 4.26 1.66
N VAL A 26 6.31 5.43 2.20
CA VAL A 26 5.25 5.58 3.19
C VAL A 26 4.17 6.46 2.59
N ILE A 27 2.92 6.01 2.72
CA ILE A 27 1.74 6.75 2.30
C ILE A 27 0.96 7.13 3.55
N THR A 28 0.76 8.42 3.75
CA THR A 28 0.03 8.96 4.90
C THR A 28 -1.26 9.64 4.44
N ASP A 29 -2.28 9.61 5.28
CA ASP A 29 -3.45 10.47 5.14
C ASP A 29 -3.01 11.92 5.29
N LEU A 30 -3.43 12.77 4.35
CA LEU A 30 -2.93 14.15 4.27
C LEU A 30 -3.36 15.00 5.46
N GLU A 31 -4.55 14.75 6.02
CA GLU A 31 -5.11 15.57 7.10
C GLU A 31 -4.66 15.08 8.49
N THR A 32 -4.61 13.77 8.67
CA THR A 32 -4.38 13.15 9.99
C THR A 32 -2.96 12.66 10.21
N GLY A 33 -2.19 12.47 9.14
CA GLY A 33 -0.89 11.81 9.20
C GLY A 33 -0.95 10.29 9.46
N GLU A 34 -2.15 9.68 9.42
CA GLU A 34 -2.30 8.22 9.59
C GLU A 34 -1.52 7.48 8.48
N ILE A 35 -0.70 6.49 8.85
CA ILE A 35 -0.02 5.64 7.87
C ILE A 35 -1.05 4.72 7.19
N LEU A 36 -1.32 4.99 5.91
CA LEU A 36 -2.24 4.21 5.07
C LEU A 36 -1.54 2.98 4.49
N ALA A 37 -0.28 3.12 4.12
CA ALA A 37 0.58 2.03 3.66
C ALA A 37 2.05 2.34 3.96
N ASP A 38 2.83 1.30 4.24
CA ASP A 38 4.28 1.33 4.41
C ASP A 38 4.86 0.16 3.63
N GLN A 39 5.83 0.46 2.76
CA GLN A 39 6.41 -0.49 1.85
C GLN A 39 7.91 -0.24 1.66
N THR A 40 8.71 -1.23 2.00
CA THR A 40 10.11 -1.29 1.62
C THR A 40 10.25 -1.35 0.10
N LEU A 41 11.23 -0.66 -0.45
CA LEU A 41 11.55 -0.60 -1.87
C LEU A 41 12.74 -1.50 -2.16
N ASP A 42 12.49 -2.80 -2.35
CA ASP A 42 13.42 -3.68 -3.03
C ASP A 42 13.58 -3.19 -4.49
N ALA A 43 14.77 -2.71 -4.84
CA ALA A 43 15.09 -2.24 -6.20
C ALA A 43 15.36 -3.38 -7.18
N THR A 44 15.44 -4.62 -6.68
CA THR A 44 15.64 -5.82 -7.50
C THR A 44 14.32 -6.44 -7.96
N ARG A 45 13.18 -5.96 -7.45
CA ARG A 45 11.84 -6.51 -7.72
C ARG A 45 10.87 -5.43 -8.18
N GLU A 46 10.28 -5.62 -9.37
CA GLU A 46 9.22 -4.74 -9.89
C GLU A 46 7.91 -4.86 -9.12
N TYR A 47 7.64 -6.03 -8.54
CA TYR A 47 6.46 -6.30 -7.71
C TYR A 47 6.90 -6.79 -6.34
N GLN A 48 6.37 -6.17 -5.28
CA GLN A 48 6.59 -6.61 -3.92
C GLN A 48 5.28 -7.08 -3.32
N TYR A 49 5.22 -8.38 -3.09
CA TYR A 49 4.11 -9.06 -2.46
C TYR A 49 4.04 -8.67 -0.97
N ARG A 50 2.88 -8.16 -0.54
CA ARG A 50 2.54 -8.08 0.89
C ARG A 50 1.73 -9.32 1.26
N LYS A 51 2.14 -10.04 2.30
CA LYS A 51 1.29 -11.07 2.90
C LYS A 51 -0.02 -10.37 3.35
N PRO A 52 -1.19 -10.78 2.85
CA PRO A 52 -2.46 -10.19 3.27
C PRO A 52 -2.56 -10.28 4.79
N THR A 53 -2.92 -9.20 5.47
CA THR A 53 -3.46 -9.29 6.83
C THR A 53 -4.71 -10.16 6.76
N ASP A 54 -4.93 -11.05 7.73
CA ASP A 54 -6.12 -11.90 7.74
C ASP A 54 -7.39 -11.06 7.46
N SER A 55 -8.28 -11.57 6.60
CA SER A 55 -9.54 -10.95 6.17
C SER A 55 -9.52 -9.82 5.12
N VAL A 56 -8.41 -9.48 4.45
CA VAL A 56 -8.47 -8.48 3.34
C VAL A 56 -8.77 -9.06 1.96
N ASN A 57 -8.80 -10.39 1.82
CA ASN A 57 -9.04 -11.06 0.55
C ASN A 57 -10.05 -12.21 0.72
N ASP A 58 -11.30 -11.87 1.07
CA ASP A 58 -12.43 -12.78 0.77
C ASP A 58 -12.60 -12.77 -0.76
N ALA A 59 -11.92 -13.69 -1.43
CA ALA A 59 -12.28 -14.03 -2.80
C ALA A 59 -13.78 -14.40 -2.82
N PRO A 60 -14.56 -13.99 -3.84
CA PRO A 60 -15.97 -14.34 -3.92
C PRO A 60 -16.11 -15.86 -3.82
N ARG A 61 -16.80 -16.34 -2.78
CA ARG A 61 -17.17 -17.75 -2.71
C ARG A 61 -18.22 -17.96 -3.80
N GLN A 62 -17.92 -18.85 -4.75
CA GLN A 62 -18.90 -19.25 -5.76
C GLN A 62 -20.13 -19.78 -5.03
N MET A 63 -21.30 -19.22 -5.37
CA MET A 63 -22.61 -19.75 -5.02
C MET A 63 -22.88 -21.02 -5.82
#